data_AF-A0A2H9NX95-F1
#
_entry.id   AF-A0A2H9NX95-F1
#
_cell.length_a   1.000
_cell.length_b   1.000
_cell.length_c   1.000
_cell.angle_alpha   90.00
_cell.angle_beta   90.00
_cell.angle_gamma   90.00
#
_symmetry.space_group_name_H-M   'P 1'
#
loop_
_entity.id
_entity.type
_entity.pdbx_description
1 polymer ?
#
loop_
_entity_poly.entity_id
_entity_poly.type
_entity_poly.pdbx_seq_one_letter_code
_entity_poly.pdbx_strand_id
1 'polypeptide(L)'
;MTGETGQRSLVFDSGPIISLTTANLLWILEPLKKKFNGRFLITPGVKEEIVNNPLKTKRFKFEALQILDAVNEGILEIVENSDIDADSETIIDMANTLFLAKGHPIRIVHTAEIEALAAALFYKSSAVIIDERTTRLLIEDPPKLQYLLRKKLHTPIEVDTSALLKLKDLLGEVKVLRSVELATVAFEMGLLESIITNKNNIVIDNPHKTLLEGMLWGIKLNGCAVSEQEIKRIIKLAL
;
A
#
# COMPACT_ATOMS: atom_id res chain seq x y z
N MET A 1 9.88 -3.62 21.18
CA MET A 1 9.47 -2.37 20.49
C MET A 1 8.99 -1.32 21.50
N THR A 2 9.84 -0.35 21.82
CA THR A 2 9.50 0.86 22.59
C THR A 2 9.10 1.96 21.61
N GLY A 3 7.86 1.94 21.11
CA GLY A 3 7.39 2.87 20.08
C GLY A 3 7.01 4.25 20.62
N GLU A 4 7.21 5.29 19.80
CA GLU A 4 6.68 6.64 20.05
C GLU A 4 5.14 6.63 20.05
N THR A 5 4.54 7.05 21.17
CA THR A 5 3.09 7.27 21.27
C THR A 5 2.82 8.77 21.22
N GLY A 6 2.33 9.29 20.09
CA GLY A 6 2.11 10.73 19.95
C GLY A 6 0.98 11.17 19.01
N GLN A 7 0.69 10.46 17.92
CA GLN A 7 -0.34 10.87 16.96
C GLN A 7 -0.76 9.71 16.05
N ARG A 8 -2.02 9.70 15.56
CA ARG A 8 -2.46 8.69 14.57
C ARG A 8 -1.64 8.83 13.29
N SER A 9 -1.22 7.70 12.73
CA SER A 9 -0.46 7.65 11.49
C SER A 9 -0.95 6.56 10.55
N LEU A 10 -0.71 6.77 9.25
CA LEU A 10 -0.76 5.75 8.21
C LEU A 10 0.64 5.67 7.58
N VAL A 11 1.16 4.46 7.38
CA VAL A 11 2.46 4.27 6.71
C VAL A 11 2.22 3.72 5.32
N PHE A 12 2.86 4.31 4.32
CA PHE A 12 2.67 3.95 2.91
C PHE A 12 3.89 3.20 2.39
N ASP A 13 3.64 2.07 1.75
CA ASP A 13 4.57 1.45 0.81
C ASP A 13 4.59 2.23 -0.53
N SER A 14 5.57 1.93 -1.38
CA SER A 14 5.74 2.45 -2.74
C SER A 14 4.51 2.20 -3.61
N GLY A 15 3.96 0.98 -3.59
CA GLY A 15 2.87 0.55 -4.49
C GLY A 15 1.66 1.50 -4.49
N PRO A 16 1.04 1.78 -3.34
CA PRO A 16 -0.09 2.71 -3.25
C PRO A 16 0.19 4.12 -3.77
N ILE A 17 1.39 4.67 -3.52
CA ILE A 17 1.75 6.01 -3.98
C ILE A 17 1.93 6.01 -5.50
N ILE A 18 2.57 4.97 -6.05
CA ILE A 18 2.71 4.77 -7.50
C ILE A 18 1.33 4.66 -8.14
N SER A 19 0.46 3.79 -7.63
CA SER A 19 -0.91 3.56 -8.15
C SER A 19 -1.74 4.85 -8.14
N LEU A 20 -1.69 5.63 -7.05
CA LEU A 20 -2.41 6.91 -6.96
C LEU A 20 -1.82 7.96 -7.91
N THR A 21 -0.50 8.06 -8.03
CA THR A 21 0.15 9.06 -8.88
C THR A 21 -0.15 8.78 -10.36
N THR A 22 0.03 7.54 -10.79
CA THR A 22 -0.21 7.11 -12.18
C THR A 22 -1.69 7.09 -12.54
N ALA A 23 -2.60 6.96 -11.57
CA ALA A 23 -4.04 7.16 -11.76
C ALA A 23 -4.48 8.63 -11.70
N ASN A 24 -3.56 9.59 -11.53
CA ASN A 24 -3.85 11.02 -11.36
C ASN A 24 -4.74 11.33 -10.13
N LEU A 25 -4.48 10.62 -9.04
CA LEU A 25 -5.21 10.69 -7.77
C LEU A 25 -4.32 11.06 -6.58
N LEU A 26 -3.02 11.32 -6.77
CA LEU A 26 -2.11 11.67 -5.66
C LEU A 26 -2.63 12.84 -4.80
N TRP A 27 -3.29 13.81 -5.44
CA TRP A 27 -3.86 14.99 -4.81
C TRP A 27 -4.91 14.68 -3.73
N ILE A 28 -5.51 13.48 -3.71
CA ILE A 28 -6.47 13.11 -2.65
C ILE A 28 -5.80 12.94 -1.28
N LEU A 29 -4.48 12.75 -1.23
CA LEU A 29 -3.77 12.51 0.03
C LEU A 29 -3.83 13.71 0.97
N GLU A 30 -3.75 14.94 0.46
CA GLU A 30 -3.81 16.15 1.27
C GLU A 30 -5.17 16.30 2.00
N PRO A 31 -6.33 16.31 1.32
CA PRO A 31 -7.63 16.38 2.00
C PRO A 31 -7.90 15.16 2.90
N LEU A 32 -7.45 13.96 2.52
CA LEU A 32 -7.54 12.78 3.38
C LEU A 32 -6.72 12.95 4.66
N LYS A 33 -5.48 13.45 4.57
CA LYS A 33 -4.63 13.72 5.75
C LYS A 33 -5.28 14.73 6.70
N LYS A 34 -5.82 15.83 6.15
CA LYS A 34 -6.54 16.85 6.93
C LYS A 34 -7.73 16.27 7.69
N LYS A 35 -8.50 15.37 7.06
CA LYS A 35 -9.67 14.73 7.68
C LYS A 35 -9.29 13.62 8.66
N PHE A 36 -8.25 12.86 8.36
CA PHE A 36 -7.69 11.85 9.25
C PHE A 36 -7.10 12.47 10.52
N ASN A 37 -6.64 13.73 10.44
CA ASN A 37 -6.01 14.46 11.53
C ASN A 37 -4.84 13.67 12.13
N GLY A 38 -3.91 13.31 11.25
CA GLY A 38 -2.77 12.46 11.56
C GLY A 38 -1.66 12.58 10.53
N ARG A 39 -0.67 11.70 10.66
CA ARG A 39 0.56 11.72 9.85
C ARG A 39 0.48 10.67 8.75
N PHE A 40 0.92 11.01 7.54
CA PHE A 40 1.11 10.05 6.46
C PHE A 40 2.61 9.88 6.28
N LEU A 41 3.10 8.68 6.55
CA LEU A 41 4.53 8.38 6.68
C LEU A 41 5.02 7.53 5.51
N ILE A 42 6.26 7.77 5.08
CA ILE A 42 7.03 6.91 4.18
C ILE A 42 8.43 6.70 4.75
N THR A 43 9.10 5.64 4.31
CA THR A 43 10.47 5.34 4.74
C THR A 43 11.50 5.82 3.70
N PRO A 44 12.80 5.94 4.07
CA PRO A 44 13.87 6.22 3.14
C PRO A 44 13.89 5.27 1.94
N GLY A 45 13.69 3.96 2.13
CA GLY A 45 13.64 3.00 1.02
C GLY A 45 12.47 3.24 0.07
N VAL A 46 11.28 3.58 0.60
CA VAL A 46 10.12 3.97 -0.22
C VAL A 46 10.44 5.25 -1.02
N LYS A 47 11.03 6.27 -0.40
CA LYS A 47 11.46 7.49 -1.11
C LYS A 47 12.50 7.18 -2.19
N GLU A 48 13.46 6.31 -1.91
CA GLU A 48 14.46 5.91 -2.90
C GLU A 48 13.80 5.26 -4.12
N GLU A 49 12.83 4.37 -3.89
CA GLU A 49 12.11 3.66 -4.94
C GLU A 49 11.23 4.58 -5.80
N ILE A 50 10.46 5.49 -5.20
CA ILE A 50 9.43 6.26 -5.92
C ILE A 50 9.87 7.66 -6.34
N VAL A 51 10.96 8.18 -5.75
CA VAL A 51 11.51 9.51 -6.08
C VAL A 51 12.92 9.39 -6.65
N ASN A 52 13.88 8.95 -5.84
CA ASN A 52 15.29 9.10 -6.19
C ASN A 52 15.69 8.25 -7.41
N ASN A 53 15.20 7.01 -7.50
CA ASN A 53 15.47 6.13 -8.63
C ASN A 53 14.80 6.62 -9.92
N PRO A 54 13.49 6.94 -9.96
CA PRO A 54 12.85 7.46 -11.16
C PRO A 54 13.47 8.77 -11.67
N LEU A 55 13.89 9.68 -10.79
CA LEU A 55 14.56 10.93 -11.18
C LEU A 55 15.88 10.70 -11.94
N LYS A 56 16.58 9.59 -11.67
CA LYS A 56 17.81 9.20 -12.39
C LYS A 56 17.51 8.66 -13.79
N THR A 57 16.26 8.30 -14.11
CA THR A 57 15.88 7.71 -15.41
C THR A 57 15.02 8.66 -16.25
N LYS A 58 14.63 8.23 -17.46
CA LYS A 58 13.64 8.95 -18.28
C LYS A 58 12.20 8.53 -17.98
N ARG A 59 12.01 7.33 -17.40
CA ARG A 59 10.71 6.75 -17.13
C ARG A 59 10.26 7.19 -15.74
N PHE A 60 8.99 7.56 -15.60
CA PHE A 60 8.38 7.99 -14.34
C PHE A 60 8.99 9.24 -13.67
N LYS A 61 9.81 10.00 -14.41
CA LYS A 61 10.46 11.20 -13.89
C LYS A 61 9.44 12.28 -13.51
N PHE A 62 8.34 12.40 -14.25
CA PHE A 62 7.31 13.40 -13.96
C PHE A 62 6.52 13.05 -12.70
N GLU A 63 6.13 11.78 -12.57
CA GLU A 63 5.46 11.23 -11.41
C GLU A 63 6.31 11.39 -10.15
N ALA A 64 7.62 11.14 -10.24
CA ALA A 64 8.54 11.38 -9.13
C ALA A 64 8.65 12.85 -8.72
N LEU A 65 8.53 13.80 -9.66
CA LEU A 65 8.45 15.23 -9.32
C LEU A 65 7.16 15.57 -8.58
N GLN A 66 6.03 14.97 -8.95
CA GLN A 66 4.75 15.15 -8.24
C GLN A 66 4.81 14.56 -6.82
N ILE A 67 5.44 13.40 -6.65
CA ILE A 67 5.60 12.79 -5.33
C ILE A 67 6.57 13.62 -4.47
N LEU A 68 7.66 14.13 -5.06
CA LEU A 68 8.59 15.01 -4.36
C LEU A 68 7.91 16.29 -3.87
N ASP A 69 7.01 16.87 -4.67
CA ASP A 69 6.19 18.01 -4.26
C ASP A 69 5.33 17.67 -3.02
N ALA A 70 4.64 16.52 -3.03
CA ALA A 70 3.87 16.06 -1.88
C ALA A 70 4.72 15.82 -0.62
N VAL A 71 5.98 15.41 -0.78
CA VAL A 71 6.95 15.30 0.32
C VAL A 71 7.35 16.68 0.84
N ASN A 72 7.66 17.62 -0.05
CA ASN A 72 8.09 18.98 0.31
C ASN A 72 6.98 19.77 1.03
N GLU A 73 5.73 19.59 0.62
CA GLU A 73 4.54 20.17 1.26
C GLU A 73 4.18 19.47 2.58
N GLY A 74 4.95 18.46 2.99
CA GLY A 74 4.73 17.70 4.21
C GLY A 74 3.43 16.90 4.19
N ILE A 75 2.88 16.59 3.01
CA ILE A 75 1.75 15.65 2.88
C ILE A 75 2.27 14.25 3.23
N LEU A 76 3.38 13.83 2.63
CA LEU A 76 4.11 12.61 2.96
C LEU A 76 5.36 12.94 3.78
N GLU A 77 5.45 12.40 4.98
CA GLU A 77 6.57 12.63 5.90
C GLU A 77 7.55 11.45 5.84
N ILE A 78 8.83 11.74 5.63
CA ILE A 78 9.88 10.70 5.66
C ILE A 78 10.28 10.46 7.11
N VAL A 79 10.25 9.20 7.55
CA VAL A 79 10.67 8.79 8.89
C VAL A 79 11.87 7.87 8.81
N GLU A 80 12.95 8.21 9.51
CA GLU A 80 14.20 7.46 9.55
C GLU A 80 14.54 7.15 11.01
N ASN A 81 14.77 5.87 11.33
CA ASN A 81 15.10 5.41 12.67
C ASN A 81 15.82 4.06 12.59
N SER A 82 16.96 3.94 13.28
CA SER A 82 17.75 2.70 13.29
C SER A 82 17.02 1.48 13.84
N ASP A 83 16.04 1.67 14.73
CA ASP A 83 15.20 0.57 15.24
C ASP A 83 14.28 0.04 14.13
N ILE A 84 13.79 0.92 13.23
CA ILE A 84 13.01 0.50 12.06
C ILE A 84 13.87 -0.34 11.14
N ASP A 85 15.13 0.05 10.92
CA ASP A 85 16.06 -0.71 10.08
C ASP A 85 16.31 -2.12 10.65
N ALA A 86 16.60 -2.21 11.96
CA ALA A 86 16.84 -3.47 12.64
C ALA A 86 15.60 -4.39 12.66
N ASP A 87 14.41 -3.81 12.90
CA ASP A 87 13.15 -4.54 12.85
C ASP A 87 12.86 -5.01 11.41
N SER A 88 13.20 -4.21 10.40
CA SER A 88 13.03 -4.55 8.99
C SER A 88 13.88 -5.74 8.57
N GLU A 89 15.16 -5.76 8.92
CA GLU A 89 16.06 -6.89 8.66
C GLU A 89 15.51 -8.19 9.28
N THR A 90 15.07 -8.10 10.54
CA THR A 90 14.46 -9.23 11.25
C THR A 90 13.22 -9.76 10.53
N ILE A 91 12.31 -8.87 10.13
CA ILE A 91 11.08 -9.27 9.43
C ILE A 91 11.39 -9.86 8.05
N ILE A 92 12.33 -9.27 7.30
CA ILE A 92 12.76 -9.76 5.97
C ILE A 92 13.30 -11.18 6.07
N ASP A 93 14.20 -11.43 7.02
CA ASP A 93 14.83 -12.74 7.18
C ASP A 93 13.79 -13.80 7.54
N MET A 94 12.87 -13.48 8.45
CA MET A 94 11.77 -14.38 8.82
C MET A 94 10.82 -14.63 7.63
N ALA A 95 10.42 -13.59 6.92
CA ALA A 95 9.51 -13.68 5.78
C ALA A 95 10.10 -14.52 4.63
N ASN A 96 11.37 -14.30 4.29
CA ASN A 96 12.02 -14.97 3.17
C ASN A 96 12.51 -16.39 3.50
N THR A 97 12.51 -16.79 4.77
CA THR A 97 12.78 -18.18 5.22
C THR A 97 11.51 -18.97 5.51
N LEU A 98 10.35 -18.30 5.59
CA LEU A 98 9.07 -18.90 5.95
C LEU A 98 8.59 -19.98 4.98
N PHE A 99 8.73 -19.74 3.67
CA PHE A 99 8.25 -20.65 2.62
C PHE A 99 9.41 -21.32 1.91
N LEU A 100 9.35 -22.65 1.76
CA LEU A 100 10.37 -23.42 1.08
C LEU A 100 9.81 -24.12 -0.16
N ALA A 101 10.54 -24.04 -1.27
CA ALA A 101 10.32 -24.85 -2.46
C ALA A 101 11.51 -25.80 -2.65
N LYS A 102 11.24 -27.10 -2.66
CA LYS A 102 12.28 -28.15 -2.82
C LYS A 102 13.43 -28.00 -1.81
N GLY A 103 13.10 -27.66 -0.56
CA GLY A 103 14.08 -27.46 0.52
C GLY A 103 14.83 -26.11 0.48
N HIS A 104 14.51 -25.20 -0.44
CA HIS A 104 15.14 -23.89 -0.52
C HIS A 104 14.16 -22.75 -0.16
N PRO A 105 14.60 -21.77 0.64
CA PRO A 105 13.81 -20.57 0.94
C PRO A 105 13.39 -19.80 -0.31
N ILE A 106 12.18 -19.27 -0.31
CA ILE A 106 11.64 -18.45 -1.39
C ILE A 106 11.65 -17.00 -0.94
N ARG A 107 12.34 -16.15 -1.69
CA ARG A 107 12.22 -14.70 -1.51
C ARG A 107 10.84 -14.25 -1.96
N ILE A 108 10.03 -13.76 -1.02
CA ILE A 108 8.64 -13.35 -1.26
C ILE A 108 8.40 -11.86 -1.07
N VAL A 109 9.26 -11.16 -0.34
CA VAL A 109 9.10 -9.72 -0.03
C VAL A 109 10.38 -8.93 -0.34
N HIS A 110 10.19 -7.63 -0.56
CA HIS A 110 11.28 -6.68 -0.81
C HIS A 110 11.49 -5.74 0.38
N THR A 111 12.66 -5.10 0.41
CA THR A 111 13.09 -4.27 1.54
C THR A 111 12.14 -3.09 1.78
N ALA A 112 11.76 -2.34 0.74
CA ALA A 112 10.89 -1.17 0.88
C ALA A 112 9.51 -1.53 1.49
N GLU A 113 8.92 -2.65 1.07
CA GLU A 113 7.64 -3.12 1.58
C GLU A 113 7.70 -3.47 3.08
N ILE A 114 8.80 -4.12 3.49
CA ILE A 114 9.00 -4.52 4.89
C ILE A 114 9.41 -3.32 5.76
N GLU A 115 10.16 -2.36 5.22
CA GLU A 115 10.53 -1.14 5.92
C GLU A 115 9.27 -0.33 6.29
N ALA A 116 8.31 -0.21 5.37
CA ALA A 116 7.01 0.40 5.65
C ALA A 116 6.22 -0.36 6.74
N LEU A 117 6.29 -1.69 6.75
CA LEU A 117 5.67 -2.52 7.78
C LEU A 117 6.33 -2.35 9.16
N ALA A 118 7.66 -2.34 9.21
CA ALA A 118 8.43 -2.11 10.43
C ALA A 118 8.15 -0.70 11.00
N ALA A 119 8.10 0.32 10.14
CA ALA A 119 7.71 1.66 10.54
C ALA A 119 6.27 1.71 11.09
N ALA A 120 5.34 0.97 10.48
CA ALA A 120 3.97 0.88 10.98
C ALA A 120 3.91 0.29 12.39
N LEU A 121 4.69 -0.76 12.66
CA LEU A 121 4.81 -1.38 13.99
C LEU A 121 5.47 -0.45 15.00
N PHE A 122 6.59 0.18 14.63
CA PHE A 122 7.34 1.09 15.49
C PHE A 122 6.49 2.28 15.96
N TYR A 123 5.81 2.95 15.03
CA TYR A 123 4.93 4.09 15.35
C TYR A 123 3.54 3.69 15.86
N LYS A 124 3.25 2.38 15.97
CA LYS A 124 1.92 1.84 16.32
C LYS A 124 0.82 2.46 15.46
N SER A 125 1.10 2.51 14.15
CA SER A 125 0.28 3.20 13.17
C SER A 125 -1.12 2.58 13.07
N SER A 126 -2.10 3.39 12.67
CA SER A 126 -3.49 2.95 12.56
C SER A 126 -3.68 1.91 11.44
N ALA A 127 -2.88 2.00 10.38
CA ALA A 127 -2.75 0.99 9.35
C ALA A 127 -1.46 1.21 8.54
N VAL A 128 -1.04 0.16 7.82
CA VAL A 128 -0.08 0.24 6.72
C VAL A 128 -0.83 0.15 5.40
N ILE A 129 -0.43 0.92 4.40
CA ILE A 129 -1.04 0.96 3.08
C ILE A 129 -0.12 0.17 2.14
N ILE A 130 -0.60 -0.96 1.61
CA ILE A 130 0.18 -1.89 0.78
C ILE A 130 -0.70 -2.41 -0.36
N ASP A 131 -0.31 -2.14 -1.60
CA ASP A 131 -1.03 -2.63 -2.78
C ASP A 131 -0.63 -4.06 -3.16
N GLU A 132 0.60 -4.48 -2.81
CA GLU A 132 1.09 -5.77 -3.23
C GLU A 132 0.44 -6.93 -2.48
N ARG A 133 -0.11 -7.85 -3.27
CA ARG A 133 -0.87 -9.01 -2.79
C ARG A 133 -0.02 -9.93 -1.93
N THR A 134 1.25 -10.14 -2.26
CA THR A 134 2.13 -11.06 -1.54
C THR A 134 2.35 -10.60 -0.11
N THR A 135 2.80 -9.35 0.05
CA THR A 135 3.08 -8.75 1.37
C THR A 135 1.81 -8.62 2.21
N ARG A 136 0.69 -8.22 1.61
CA ARG A 136 -0.60 -8.22 2.32
C ARG A 136 -0.99 -9.62 2.82
N LEU A 137 -0.91 -10.66 1.98
CA LEU A 137 -1.28 -12.01 2.41
C LEU A 137 -0.29 -12.60 3.41
N LEU A 138 0.98 -12.18 3.38
CA LEU A 138 1.94 -12.55 4.42
C LEU A 138 1.49 -12.02 5.80
N ILE A 139 0.87 -10.84 5.85
CA ILE A 139 0.38 -10.25 7.10
C ILE A 139 -0.98 -10.87 7.48
N GLU A 140 -1.92 -10.93 6.53
CA GLU A 140 -3.33 -11.25 6.81
C GLU A 140 -3.65 -12.77 6.77
N ASP A 141 -3.09 -13.51 5.82
CA ASP A 141 -3.46 -14.91 5.56
C ASP A 141 -2.29 -15.72 4.93
N PRO A 142 -1.24 -16.04 5.72
CA PRO A 142 -0.09 -16.83 5.24
C PRO A 142 -0.45 -18.20 4.62
N PRO A 143 -1.43 -18.96 5.15
CA PRO A 143 -1.86 -20.21 4.52
C PRO A 143 -2.38 -20.01 3.09
N LYS A 144 -3.12 -18.93 2.83
CA LYS A 144 -3.55 -18.59 1.47
C LYS A 144 -2.38 -18.17 0.59
N LEU A 145 -1.39 -17.46 1.13
CA LEU A 145 -0.16 -17.16 0.39
C LEU A 145 0.58 -18.44 -0.03
N GLN A 146 0.75 -19.41 0.87
CA GLN A 146 1.33 -20.72 0.58
C GLN A 146 0.62 -21.39 -0.61
N TYR A 147 -0.72 -21.42 -0.58
CA TYR A 147 -1.53 -22.00 -1.65
C TYR A 147 -1.26 -21.32 -3.01
N LEU A 148 -1.16 -19.98 -3.02
CA LEU A 148 -0.89 -19.23 -4.24
C LEU A 148 0.53 -19.46 -4.76
N LEU A 149 1.53 -19.51 -3.88
CA LEU A 149 2.91 -19.83 -4.25
C LEU A 149 2.99 -21.22 -4.87
N ARG A 150 2.30 -22.21 -4.28
CA ARG A 150 2.21 -23.58 -4.82
C ARG A 150 1.62 -23.61 -6.22
N LYS A 151 0.54 -22.85 -6.45
CA LYS A 151 -0.10 -22.73 -7.77
C LYS A 151 0.80 -22.04 -8.79
N LYS A 152 1.48 -20.96 -8.41
CA LYS A 152 2.37 -20.19 -9.29
C LYS A 152 3.61 -20.98 -9.69
N LEU A 153 4.25 -21.66 -8.73
CA LEU A 153 5.50 -22.38 -8.93
C LEU A 153 5.30 -23.84 -9.36
N HIS A 154 4.06 -24.32 -9.42
CA HIS A 154 3.71 -25.70 -9.76
C HIS A 154 4.50 -26.74 -8.93
N THR A 155 4.82 -26.39 -7.69
CA THR A 155 5.71 -27.16 -6.80
C THR A 155 5.12 -27.14 -5.39
N PRO A 156 5.21 -28.23 -4.61
CA PRO A 156 4.85 -28.20 -3.18
C PRO A 156 5.60 -27.09 -2.45
N ILE A 157 4.91 -26.39 -1.54
CA ILE A 157 5.48 -25.33 -0.71
C ILE A 157 5.37 -25.78 0.73
N GLU A 158 6.51 -25.90 1.39
CA GLU A 158 6.61 -26.17 2.82
C GLU A 158 6.61 -24.85 3.59
N VAL A 159 6.11 -24.89 4.83
CA VAL A 159 6.06 -23.73 5.72
C VAL A 159 6.80 -24.07 6.99
N ASP A 160 7.72 -23.21 7.41
CA ASP A 160 8.28 -23.29 8.75
C ASP A 160 7.26 -22.76 9.77
N THR A 161 6.59 -23.68 10.47
CA THR A 161 5.58 -23.36 11.47
C THR A 161 6.14 -22.55 12.65
N SER A 162 7.40 -22.76 13.03
CA SER A 162 8.01 -22.00 14.13
C SER A 162 8.28 -20.55 13.70
N ALA A 163 8.82 -20.35 12.51
CA ALA A 163 9.00 -19.03 11.93
C ALA A 163 7.66 -18.31 11.74
N LEU A 164 6.62 -19.03 11.29
CA LEU A 164 5.28 -18.49 11.11
C LEU A 164 4.70 -17.93 12.41
N LEU A 165 4.81 -18.68 13.52
CA LEU A 165 4.29 -18.25 14.82
C LEU A 165 5.03 -17.01 15.32
N LYS A 166 6.37 -17.02 15.24
CA LYS A 166 7.18 -15.84 15.60
C LYS A 166 6.84 -14.62 14.76
N LEU A 167 6.61 -14.81 13.45
CA LEU A 167 6.25 -13.71 12.56
C LEU A 167 4.89 -13.14 12.92
N LYS A 168 3.90 -13.99 13.21
CA LYS A 168 2.58 -13.54 13.67
C LYS A 168 2.66 -12.77 14.99
N ASP A 169 3.44 -13.26 15.94
CA ASP A 169 3.63 -12.59 17.24
C ASP A 169 4.30 -11.21 17.06
N LEU A 170 5.24 -11.10 16.12
CA LEU A 170 5.93 -9.86 15.79
C LEU A 170 5.02 -8.86 15.07
N LEU A 171 4.25 -9.32 14.08
CA LEU A 171 3.37 -8.47 13.27
C LEU A 171 2.09 -8.06 14.02
N GLY A 172 1.64 -8.85 15.00
CA GLY A 172 0.44 -8.55 15.79
C GLY A 172 -0.80 -8.27 14.93
N GLU A 173 -1.58 -7.27 15.31
CA GLU A 173 -2.82 -6.87 14.62
C GLU A 173 -2.61 -5.65 13.69
N VAL A 174 -1.54 -5.66 12.89
CA VAL A 174 -1.36 -4.60 11.87
C VAL A 174 -2.51 -4.64 10.88
N LYS A 175 -3.23 -3.51 10.79
CA LYS A 175 -4.26 -3.31 9.78
C LYS A 175 -3.62 -2.95 8.45
N VAL A 176 -4.03 -3.63 7.39
CA VAL A 176 -3.60 -3.33 6.02
C VAL A 176 -4.75 -2.68 5.26
N LEU A 177 -4.46 -1.60 4.55
CA LEU A 177 -5.35 -0.99 3.55
C LEU A 177 -4.61 -0.94 2.21
N ARG A 178 -5.32 -0.72 1.10
CA ARG A 178 -4.71 -0.49 -0.21
C ARG A 178 -5.12 0.87 -0.75
N SER A 179 -4.50 1.28 -1.85
CA SER A 179 -4.85 2.50 -2.59
C SER A 179 -6.32 2.50 -3.01
N VAL A 180 -6.89 1.34 -3.36
CA VAL A 180 -8.30 1.22 -3.75
C VAL A 180 -9.25 1.54 -2.60
N GLU A 181 -8.96 1.10 -1.36
CA GLU A 181 -9.77 1.47 -0.20
C GLU A 181 -9.62 2.97 0.12
N LEU A 182 -8.40 3.52 0.07
CA LEU A 182 -8.18 4.95 0.30
C LEU A 182 -8.94 5.83 -0.71
N ALA A 183 -8.91 5.45 -1.98
CA ALA A 183 -9.63 6.16 -3.03
C ALA A 183 -11.16 6.03 -2.87
N THR A 184 -11.64 4.86 -2.44
CA THR A 184 -13.06 4.65 -2.12
C THR A 184 -13.50 5.58 -0.98
N VAL A 185 -12.70 5.70 0.08
CA VAL A 185 -12.96 6.66 1.17
C VAL A 185 -12.97 8.09 0.64
N ALA A 186 -12.03 8.48 -0.22
CA ALA A 186 -12.02 9.80 -0.84
C ALA A 186 -13.30 10.08 -1.67
N PHE A 187 -13.79 9.07 -2.39
CA PHE A 187 -15.05 9.13 -3.13
C PHE A 187 -16.25 9.32 -2.20
N GLU A 188 -16.38 8.50 -1.15
CA GLU A 188 -17.47 8.59 -0.17
C GLU A 188 -17.50 9.95 0.57
N MET A 189 -16.34 10.60 0.70
CA MET A 189 -16.20 11.93 1.27
C MET A 189 -16.53 13.07 0.30
N GLY A 190 -16.90 12.75 -0.94
CA GLY A 190 -17.23 13.72 -1.98
C GLY A 190 -16.03 14.48 -2.53
N LEU A 191 -14.80 13.99 -2.32
CA LEU A 191 -13.59 14.70 -2.76
C LEU A 191 -13.46 14.75 -4.29
N LEU A 192 -14.06 13.78 -5.00
CA LEU A 192 -13.98 13.66 -6.46
C LEU A 192 -15.18 14.26 -7.21
N GLU A 193 -16.16 14.84 -6.51
CA GLU A 193 -17.40 15.37 -7.10
C GLU A 193 -17.16 16.44 -8.17
N SER A 194 -16.09 17.22 -8.03
CA SER A 194 -15.72 18.25 -9.01
C SER A 194 -15.41 17.70 -10.41
N ILE A 195 -15.07 16.40 -10.52
CA ILE A 195 -14.76 15.74 -11.80
C ILE A 195 -16.04 15.56 -12.65
N ILE A 196 -17.16 15.26 -12.01
CA ILE A 196 -18.44 15.00 -12.67
C ILE A 196 -19.39 16.21 -12.65
N THR A 197 -18.95 17.34 -12.11
CA THR A 197 -19.74 18.57 -12.08
C THR A 197 -19.87 19.15 -13.49
N ASN A 198 -21.07 19.06 -14.05
CA ASN A 198 -21.40 19.45 -15.41
C ASN A 198 -21.11 20.93 -15.70
N LYS A 199 -20.01 21.19 -16.42
CA LYS A 199 -19.73 22.52 -16.98
C LYS A 199 -20.23 22.71 -18.42
N ASN A 200 -20.47 21.63 -19.19
CA ASN A 200 -20.61 21.72 -20.66
C ASN A 200 -21.68 20.80 -21.31
N ASN A 201 -22.88 20.63 -20.73
CA ASN A 201 -24.01 19.88 -21.36
C ASN A 201 -23.71 18.43 -21.80
N ILE A 202 -22.66 17.78 -21.29
CA ILE A 202 -22.38 16.37 -21.56
C ILE A 202 -23.26 15.53 -20.64
N VAL A 203 -24.15 14.71 -21.21
CA VAL A 203 -24.99 13.79 -20.43
C VAL A 203 -24.18 12.53 -20.15
N ILE A 204 -23.83 12.33 -18.88
CA ILE A 204 -23.24 11.09 -18.37
C ILE A 204 -24.34 10.31 -17.65
N ASP A 205 -24.58 9.07 -18.07
CA ASP A 205 -25.48 8.18 -17.34
C ASP A 205 -24.85 7.77 -16.01
N ASN A 206 -25.63 7.85 -14.93
CA ASN A 206 -25.22 7.53 -13.55
C ASN A 206 -23.81 8.07 -13.19
N PRO A 207 -23.60 9.40 -13.14
CA PRO A 207 -22.28 10.02 -13.09
C PRO A 207 -21.43 9.57 -11.88
N HIS A 208 -22.03 9.40 -10.70
CA HIS A 208 -21.31 8.90 -9.51
C HIS A 208 -20.83 7.46 -9.68
N LYS A 209 -21.65 6.59 -10.30
CA LYS A 209 -21.24 5.21 -10.60
C LYS A 209 -20.12 5.17 -11.61
N THR A 210 -20.23 5.96 -12.66
CA THR A 210 -19.21 6.09 -13.71
C THR A 210 -17.89 6.61 -13.14
N LEU A 211 -17.95 7.59 -12.22
CA LEU A 211 -16.78 8.11 -11.50
C LEU A 211 -16.13 7.04 -10.63
N LEU A 212 -16.91 6.38 -9.77
CA LEU A 212 -16.39 5.34 -8.88
C LEU A 212 -15.78 4.19 -9.68
N GLU A 213 -16.50 3.67 -10.68
CA GLU A 213 -16.00 2.58 -11.53
C GLU A 213 -14.72 2.99 -12.27
N GLY A 214 -14.70 4.18 -12.89
CA GLY A 214 -13.54 4.70 -13.59
C GLY A 214 -12.32 4.87 -12.68
N MET A 215 -12.52 5.37 -11.46
CA MET A 215 -11.46 5.52 -10.45
C MET A 215 -10.91 4.15 -10.03
N LEU A 216 -11.77 3.18 -9.71
CA LEU A 216 -11.36 1.84 -9.26
C LEU A 216 -10.60 1.08 -10.36
N TRP A 217 -11.07 1.17 -11.62
CA TRP A 217 -10.35 0.60 -12.75
C TRP A 217 -9.05 1.33 -13.04
N GLY A 218 -9.02 2.66 -12.92
CA GLY A 218 -7.80 3.46 -13.04
C GLY A 218 -6.72 2.97 -12.07
N ILE A 219 -7.06 2.77 -10.81
CA ILE A 219 -6.13 2.25 -9.79
C ILE A 219 -5.71 0.81 -10.07
N LYS A 220 -6.64 -0.07 -10.45
CA LYS A 220 -6.36 -1.47 -10.80
C LYS A 220 -5.39 -1.60 -11.97
N LEU A 221 -5.60 -0.83 -13.03
CA LEU A 221 -4.79 -0.88 -14.25
C LEU A 221 -3.40 -0.29 -14.05
N ASN A 222 -3.22 0.49 -12.98
CA ASN A 222 -1.97 1.16 -12.64
C ASN A 222 -1.14 0.44 -11.55
N GLY A 223 -1.57 -0.73 -11.08
CA GLY A 223 -0.72 -1.61 -10.25
C GLY A 223 -1.35 -2.12 -8.97
N CYS A 224 -2.50 -1.59 -8.54
CA CYS A 224 -3.15 -2.10 -7.33
C CYS A 224 -3.72 -3.51 -7.54
N ALA A 225 -3.36 -4.45 -6.66
CA ALA A 225 -3.85 -5.82 -6.70
C ALA A 225 -5.30 -5.93 -6.20
N VAL A 226 -6.25 -5.55 -7.05
CA VAL A 226 -7.70 -5.68 -6.84
C VAL A 226 -8.36 -6.45 -7.99
N SER A 227 -9.23 -7.41 -7.69
CA SER A 227 -9.97 -8.18 -8.69
C SER A 227 -11.21 -7.43 -9.20
N GLU A 228 -11.71 -7.82 -10.37
CA GLU A 228 -12.97 -7.29 -10.90
C GLU A 228 -14.16 -7.59 -9.96
N GLN A 229 -14.15 -8.75 -9.29
CA GLN A 229 -15.18 -9.10 -8.32
C GLN A 229 -15.14 -8.18 -7.10
N GLU A 230 -13.95 -7.82 -6.62
CA GLU A 230 -13.79 -6.82 -5.56
C GLU A 230 -14.28 -5.44 -6.01
N ILE A 231 -13.94 -4.99 -7.22
CA ILE A 231 -14.46 -3.72 -7.77
C ILE A 231 -15.99 -3.71 -7.79
N LYS A 232 -16.62 -4.77 -8.32
CA LYS A 232 -18.09 -4.90 -8.34
C LYS A 232 -18.69 -4.85 -6.92
N ARG A 233 -18.00 -5.43 -5.94
CA ARG A 233 -18.44 -5.40 -4.54
C ARG A 233 -18.32 -3.99 -3.94
N ILE A 234 -17.23 -3.27 -4.21
CA ILE A 234 -17.03 -1.89 -3.75
C ILE A 234 -18.13 -0.99 -4.32
N ILE A 235 -18.38 -1.05 -5.64
CA ILE A 235 -19.44 -0.27 -6.30
C ILE A 235 -20.81 -0.53 -5.66
N LYS A 236 -21.12 -1.78 -5.33
CA LYS A 236 -22.39 -2.16 -4.69
C LYS A 236 -22.52 -1.67 -3.24
N LEU A 237 -21.42 -1.45 -2.54
CA LEU A 237 -21.44 -1.01 -1.14
C LEU A 237 -21.45 0.51 -1.00
N ALA A 238 -20.81 1.22 -1.93
CA ALA A 238 -20.63 2.67 -1.90
C ALA A 238 -21.76 3.45 -2.61
N LEU A 239 -22.71 2.77 -3.27
CA LEU A 239 -23.87 3.33 -3.97
C LEU A 239 -25.15 2.58 -3.56
#